data_AF-A0A398CKJ1-F1
#
_entry.id   AF-A0A398CKJ1-F1
#
_cell.length_a   1.000
_cell.length_b   1.000
_cell.length_c   1.000
_cell.angle_alpha   90.00
_cell.angle_beta   90.00
_cell.angle_gamma   90.00
#
_symmetry.space_group_name_H-M   'P 1'
#
loop_
_entity.id
_entity.type
_entity.pdbx_description
1 polymer ?
#
loop_
_entity_poly.entity_id
_entity_poly.type
_entity_poly.pdbx_seq_one_letter_code
_entity_poly.pdbx_strand_id
1 'polypeptide(L)'
;MGVNGIPQEREDEREAAAREELKMSDFATEAERNTMNRERLTFPDSRSSKEAFTRLLDAVATEEAAISHLIHAQAGQIEAFTGSEGNYPTAPTNQQINDFQNGVTRMLELLVEKQKLLVRMVELSKRLMDESGDGYGR
;
A
#
# COMPACT_ATOMS: atom_id res chain seq x y z
N MET A 1 48.94 -16.82 -59.10
CA MET A 1 48.57 -16.25 -57.78
C MET A 1 47.16 -15.73 -57.92
N GLY A 2 46.22 -16.33 -57.19
CA GLY A 2 44.78 -16.10 -57.35
C GLY A 2 44.30 -14.86 -56.61
N VAL A 3 43.30 -14.19 -57.18
CA VAL A 3 42.44 -13.25 -56.48
C VAL A 3 41.02 -13.62 -56.88
N ASN A 4 40.33 -14.36 -56.00
CA ASN A 4 38.91 -14.67 -56.15
C ASN A 4 38.13 -13.38 -55.91
N GLY A 5 37.54 -12.82 -56.97
CA GLY A 5 36.58 -11.73 -56.86
C GLY A 5 35.30 -12.25 -56.20
N ILE A 6 34.96 -11.71 -55.03
CA ILE A 6 33.66 -11.95 -54.39
C ILE A 6 32.58 -11.28 -55.29
N PRO A 7 31.48 -11.96 -55.65
CA PRO A 7 30.44 -11.36 -56.50
C PRO A 7 29.76 -10.18 -55.79
N GLN A 8 29.79 -8.99 -56.42
CA GLN A 8 29.19 -7.73 -55.92
C GLN A 8 27.71 -7.86 -55.51
N GLU A 9 26.96 -8.77 -56.11
CA GLU A 9 25.53 -8.99 -55.81
C GLU A 9 25.28 -9.40 -54.34
N ARG A 10 26.25 -10.03 -53.67
CA ARG A 10 26.11 -10.42 -52.26
C ARG A 10 26.37 -9.29 -51.28
N GLU A 11 27.02 -8.20 -51.71
CA GLU A 11 27.25 -7.02 -50.86
C GLU A 11 26.00 -6.14 -50.83
N ASP A 12 25.37 -5.92 -51.98
CA ASP A 12 24.15 -5.09 -52.07
C ASP A 12 22.97 -5.70 -51.30
N GLU A 13 22.80 -7.03 -51.34
CA GLU A 13 21.78 -7.73 -50.56
C GLU A 13 22.06 -7.68 -49.05
N ARG A 14 23.34 -7.71 -48.64
CA ARG A 14 23.74 -7.57 -47.23
C ARG A 14 23.54 -6.15 -46.73
N GLU A 15 23.82 -5.15 -47.56
CA GLU A 15 23.64 -3.75 -47.21
C GLU A 15 22.14 -3.38 -47.15
N ALA A 16 21.31 -3.96 -48.02
CA ALA A 16 19.87 -3.84 -47.96
C ALA A 16 19.28 -4.48 -46.69
N ALA A 17 19.71 -5.71 -46.36
CA ALA A 17 19.29 -6.40 -45.15
C ALA A 17 19.72 -5.63 -43.88
N ALA A 18 20.96 -5.11 -43.84
CA ALA A 18 21.45 -4.32 -42.70
C ALA A 18 20.67 -3.00 -42.52
N ARG A 19 20.25 -2.35 -43.62
CA ARG A 19 19.41 -1.14 -43.56
C ARG A 19 17.98 -1.43 -43.09
N GLU A 20 17.45 -2.61 -43.40
CA GLU A 20 16.14 -3.04 -42.93
C GLU A 20 16.18 -3.42 -41.44
N GLU A 21 17.25 -4.07 -40.99
CA GLU A 21 17.49 -4.39 -39.58
C GLU A 21 17.65 -3.13 -38.73
N LEU A 22 18.39 -2.11 -39.21
CA LEU A 22 18.52 -0.82 -38.53
C LEU A 22 17.17 -0.08 -38.43
N LYS A 23 16.35 -0.13 -39.49
CA LYS A 23 15.01 0.48 -39.45
C LYS A 23 14.07 -0.24 -38.49
N MET A 24 14.17 -1.57 -38.38
CA MET A 24 13.39 -2.33 -37.40
C MET A 24 13.89 -2.10 -35.96
N SER A 25 15.20 -1.90 -35.74
CA SER A 25 15.72 -1.57 -34.41
C SER A 25 15.30 -0.18 -33.94
N ASP A 26 15.25 0.80 -34.85
CA ASP A 26 14.79 2.16 -34.56
C ASP A 26 13.28 2.18 -34.26
N PHE A 27 12.48 1.41 -35.01
CA PHE A 27 11.03 1.31 -34.77
C PHE A 27 10.71 0.53 -33.48
N ALA A 28 11.49 -0.50 -33.15
CA ALA A 28 11.37 -1.22 -31.89
C ALA A 28 11.71 -0.33 -30.69
N THR A 29 12.75 0.50 -30.78
CA THR A 29 13.11 1.44 -29.69
C THR A 29 12.08 2.56 -29.54
N GLU A 30 11.41 3.00 -30.60
CA GLU A 30 10.37 4.03 -30.51
C GLU A 30 9.05 3.47 -29.96
N ALA A 31 8.68 2.24 -30.34
CA ALA A 31 7.55 1.52 -29.76
C ALA A 31 7.78 1.22 -28.25
N GLU A 32 9.00 0.83 -27.88
CA GLU A 32 9.41 0.60 -26.48
C GLU A 32 9.50 1.90 -25.67
N ARG A 33 9.93 3.01 -26.28
CA ARG A 33 9.86 4.34 -25.65
C ARG A 33 8.42 4.80 -25.46
N ASN A 34 7.52 4.50 -26.40
CA ASN A 34 6.12 4.89 -26.32
C ASN A 34 5.33 4.02 -25.32
N THR A 35 5.71 2.74 -25.12
CA THR A 35 5.18 1.91 -24.02
C THR A 35 5.77 2.32 -22.67
N MET A 36 7.07 2.61 -22.56
CA MET A 36 7.69 3.12 -21.32
C MET A 36 7.16 4.49 -20.89
N ASN A 37 6.75 5.36 -21.83
CA ASN A 37 6.16 6.66 -21.48
C ASN A 37 4.67 6.56 -21.10
N ARG A 38 4.00 5.46 -21.48
CA ARG A 38 2.60 5.16 -21.13
C ARG A 38 2.46 4.45 -19.77
N GLU A 39 3.56 3.89 -19.26
CA GLU A 39 3.69 3.34 -17.90
C GLU A 39 4.43 4.26 -16.93
N ARG A 40 4.63 5.53 -17.28
CA ARG A 40 4.65 6.56 -16.22
C ARG A 40 3.30 6.43 -15.55
N LEU A 41 3.27 5.83 -14.35
CA LEU A 41 2.14 5.93 -13.43
C LEU A 41 1.79 7.41 -13.40
N THR A 42 0.76 7.78 -14.16
CA THR A 42 0.01 8.99 -13.90
C THR A 42 -0.60 8.70 -12.54
N PHE A 43 0.12 9.05 -11.47
CA PHE A 43 -0.54 9.37 -10.22
C PHE A 43 -1.58 10.39 -10.63
N PRO A 44 -2.88 10.06 -10.55
CA PRO A 44 -3.91 10.94 -11.07
C PRO A 44 -3.70 12.29 -10.43
N ASP A 45 -3.35 13.25 -11.28
CA ASP A 45 -3.08 14.62 -10.92
C ASP A 45 -4.34 15.14 -10.22
N SER A 46 -4.21 15.45 -8.93
CA SER A 46 -5.27 15.96 -8.06
C SER A 46 -6.57 15.12 -7.96
N ARG A 47 -6.55 14.02 -7.19
CA ARG A 47 -7.71 13.84 -6.30
C ARG A 47 -7.70 15.06 -5.38
N SER A 48 -8.75 15.88 -5.41
CA SER A 48 -8.85 17.07 -4.56
C SER A 48 -8.42 16.70 -3.13
N SER A 49 -7.64 17.55 -2.45
CA SER A 49 -7.21 17.30 -1.05
C SER A 49 -8.40 16.89 -0.15
N LYS A 50 -9.60 17.39 -0.48
CA LYS A 50 -10.87 16.99 0.12
C LYS A 50 -11.23 15.51 -0.11
N GLU A 51 -11.11 15.00 -1.33
CA GLU A 51 -11.37 13.59 -1.64
C GLU A 51 -10.35 12.67 -0.95
N ALA A 52 -9.08 13.06 -0.92
CA ALA A 52 -8.05 12.33 -0.19
C ALA A 52 -8.35 12.27 1.31
N PHE A 53 -8.79 13.39 1.90
CA PHE A 53 -9.21 13.44 3.30
C PHE A 53 -10.47 12.62 3.57
N THR A 54 -11.48 12.66 2.70
CA THR A 54 -12.67 11.81 2.84
C THR A 54 -12.30 10.33 2.86
N ARG A 55 -11.45 9.88 1.93
CA ARG A 55 -10.98 8.49 1.91
C ARG A 55 -10.21 8.10 3.16
N LEU A 56 -9.45 9.05 3.73
CA LEU A 56 -8.72 8.83 4.97
C LEU A 56 -9.67 8.70 6.17
N LEU A 57 -10.72 9.52 6.24
CA LEU A 57 -11.76 9.39 7.25
C LEU A 57 -12.50 8.06 7.13
N ASP A 58 -12.82 7.62 5.92
CA ASP A 58 -13.45 6.31 5.68
C ASP A 58 -12.55 5.16 6.15
N ALA A 59 -11.24 5.26 5.89
CA ALA A 59 -10.26 4.27 6.36
C ALA A 59 -10.16 4.27 7.89
N VAL A 60 -10.11 5.44 8.53
CA VAL A 60 -10.12 5.55 10.00
C VAL A 60 -11.40 4.96 10.58
N ALA A 61 -12.57 5.30 10.03
CA ALA A 61 -13.85 4.77 10.49
C ALA A 61 -13.93 3.23 10.37
N THR A 62 -13.36 2.68 9.30
CA THR A 62 -13.26 1.23 9.12
C THR A 62 -12.36 0.60 10.19
N GLU A 63 -11.24 1.23 10.51
CA GLU A 63 -10.34 0.76 11.56
C GLU A 63 -10.97 0.85 12.97
N GLU A 64 -11.74 1.92 13.25
CA GLU A 64 -12.50 2.06 14.50
C GLU A 64 -13.51 0.93 14.68
N ALA A 65 -14.21 0.54 13.62
CA ALA A 65 -15.11 -0.60 13.64
C ALA A 65 -14.35 -1.91 13.94
N ALA A 66 -13.17 -2.10 13.35
CA ALA A 66 -12.32 -3.25 13.63
C ALA A 66 -11.83 -3.27 15.10
N ILE A 67 -11.44 -2.13 15.66
CA ILE A 67 -11.08 -1.98 17.08
C ILE A 67 -12.26 -2.36 17.97
N SER A 68 -13.48 -1.93 17.65
CA SER A 68 -14.69 -2.30 18.38
C SER A 68 -14.91 -3.82 18.41
N HIS A 69 -14.75 -4.48 17.26
CA HIS A 69 -14.84 -5.93 17.17
C HIS A 69 -13.77 -6.65 18.00
N LEU A 70 -12.53 -6.14 18.03
CA LEU A 70 -11.47 -6.69 18.87
C LEU A 70 -11.78 -6.57 20.37
N ILE A 71 -12.29 -5.40 20.80
CA ILE A 71 -12.72 -5.19 22.19
C ILE A 71 -13.85 -6.17 22.55
N HIS A 72 -14.84 -6.33 21.68
CA HIS A 72 -15.94 -7.24 21.91
C HIS A 72 -15.48 -8.70 22.00
N ALA A 73 -14.60 -9.13 21.09
CA ALA A 73 -14.01 -10.46 21.13
C ALA A 73 -13.22 -10.70 22.42
N GLN A 74 -12.46 -9.71 22.88
CA GLN A 74 -11.71 -9.78 24.13
C GLN A 74 -12.62 -9.86 25.35
N ALA A 75 -13.72 -9.13 25.36
CA ALA A 75 -14.73 -9.22 26.41
C ALA A 75 -15.32 -10.64 26.48
N GLY A 76 -15.64 -11.24 25.33
CA GLY A 76 -16.10 -12.63 25.26
C GLY A 76 -15.04 -13.63 25.77
N GLN A 77 -13.76 -13.40 25.47
CA GLN A 77 -12.67 -14.23 26.04
C GLN A 77 -12.57 -14.09 27.56
N ILE A 78 -12.69 -12.88 28.09
CA ILE A 78 -12.68 -12.62 29.53
C ILE A 78 -13.85 -13.34 30.19
N GLU A 79 -15.06 -13.17 29.67
CA GLU A 79 -16.27 -13.83 30.19
C GLU A 79 -16.14 -15.35 30.15
N ALA A 80 -15.64 -15.92 29.05
CA ALA A 80 -15.41 -17.36 28.96
C ALA A 80 -14.34 -17.86 29.95
N PHE A 81 -13.32 -17.04 30.24
CA PHE A 81 -12.25 -17.38 31.18
C PHE A 81 -12.69 -17.25 32.64
N THR A 82 -13.37 -16.17 33.01
CA THR A 82 -13.81 -15.90 34.39
C THR A 82 -15.11 -16.62 34.74
N GLY A 83 -15.92 -16.93 33.73
CA GLY A 83 -17.32 -17.35 33.89
C GLY A 83 -18.22 -16.21 34.37
N SER A 84 -19.53 -16.48 34.41
CA SER A 84 -20.58 -15.49 34.70
C SER A 84 -20.56 -14.95 36.13
N GLU A 85 -19.96 -15.68 37.08
CA GLU A 85 -19.89 -15.32 38.51
C GLU A 85 -18.46 -15.36 39.07
N GLY A 86 -17.44 -15.28 38.21
CA GLY A 86 -16.04 -15.44 38.64
C GLY A 86 -15.73 -16.86 39.13
N ASN A 87 -16.50 -17.85 38.67
CA ASN A 87 -16.38 -19.25 39.05
C ASN A 87 -15.24 -19.99 38.33
N TYR A 88 -14.62 -19.35 37.33
CA TYR A 88 -13.53 -19.88 36.50
C TYR A 88 -13.80 -21.32 36.03
N PRO A 89 -14.63 -21.51 34.99
CA PRO A 89 -15.20 -22.82 34.64
C PRO A 89 -14.16 -23.91 34.34
N THR A 90 -12.93 -23.54 33.99
CA THR A 90 -11.82 -24.48 33.72
C THR A 90 -10.91 -24.72 34.93
N ALA A 91 -11.22 -24.17 36.10
CA ALA A 91 -10.40 -24.20 37.32
C ALA A 91 -8.90 -23.91 37.05
N PRO A 92 -8.57 -22.75 36.46
CA PRO A 92 -7.21 -22.38 36.10
C PRO A 92 -6.37 -22.16 37.37
N THR A 93 -5.07 -22.40 37.22
CA THR A 93 -4.07 -22.07 38.25
C THR A 93 -3.86 -20.56 38.32
N ASN A 94 -3.35 -20.05 39.45
CA ASN A 94 -2.97 -18.64 39.60
C ASN A 94 -1.99 -18.17 38.51
N GLN A 95 -1.09 -19.06 38.06
CA GLN A 95 -0.18 -18.74 36.96
C GLN A 95 -0.94 -18.49 35.66
N GLN A 96 -1.88 -19.36 35.31
CA GLN A 96 -2.72 -19.18 34.12
C GLN A 96 -3.59 -17.92 34.20
N ILE A 97 -4.09 -17.57 35.39
CA ILE A 97 -4.83 -16.31 35.62
C ILE A 97 -3.92 -15.10 35.35
N ASN A 98 -2.71 -15.10 35.90
CA ASN A 98 -1.75 -14.02 35.67
C ASN A 98 -1.36 -13.92 34.19
N ASP A 99 -1.09 -15.05 33.54
CA ASP A 99 -0.72 -15.09 32.13
C ASP A 99 -1.85 -14.55 31.24
N PHE A 100 -3.10 -14.90 31.54
CA PHE A 100 -4.28 -14.39 30.86
C PHE A 100 -4.43 -12.88 31.06
N GLN A 101 -4.34 -12.40 32.31
CA GLN A 101 -4.42 -10.96 32.62
C GLN A 101 -3.32 -10.16 31.90
N ASN A 102 -2.09 -10.65 31.90
CA ASN A 102 -0.99 -10.03 31.15
C ASN A 102 -1.23 -10.03 29.64
N GLY A 103 -1.91 -11.05 29.11
CA GLY A 103 -2.38 -11.08 27.73
C GLY A 103 -3.38 -9.96 27.43
N VAL A 104 -4.42 -9.84 28.25
CA VAL A 104 -5.45 -8.80 28.12
C VAL A 104 -4.84 -7.40 28.20
N THR A 105 -3.99 -7.16 29.19
CA THR A 105 -3.31 -5.86 29.38
C THR A 105 -2.52 -5.46 28.14
N ARG A 106 -1.68 -6.36 27.62
CA ARG A 106 -0.90 -6.09 26.40
C ARG A 106 -1.78 -5.79 25.19
N MET A 107 -2.91 -6.49 25.05
CA MET A 107 -3.86 -6.23 23.97
C MET A 107 -4.42 -4.80 24.09
N LEU A 108 -4.90 -4.42 25.28
CA LEU A 108 -5.45 -3.09 25.52
C LEU A 108 -4.41 -1.98 25.31
N GLU A 109 -3.16 -2.18 25.74
CA GLU A 109 -2.05 -1.25 25.48
C GLU A 109 -1.84 -1.04 23.97
N LEU A 110 -1.84 -2.12 23.18
CA LEU A 110 -1.70 -2.03 21.72
C LEU A 110 -2.87 -1.28 21.07
N LEU A 111 -4.11 -1.52 21.52
CA LEU A 111 -5.28 -0.79 21.01
C LEU A 111 -5.21 0.70 21.35
N VAL A 112 -4.76 1.05 22.56
CA VAL A 112 -4.57 2.45 22.95
C VAL A 112 -3.53 3.13 22.07
N GLU A 113 -2.40 2.48 21.79
CA GLU A 113 -1.39 3.03 20.86
C GLU A 113 -1.94 3.16 19.44
N LYS A 114 -2.72 2.19 18.98
CA LYS A 114 -3.39 2.26 17.67
C LYS A 114 -4.38 3.43 17.59
N GLN A 115 -5.19 3.65 18.63
CA GLN A 115 -6.12 4.78 18.72
C GLN A 115 -5.39 6.11 18.63
N LYS A 116 -4.26 6.26 19.33
CA LYS A 116 -3.41 7.47 19.27
C LYS A 116 -2.92 7.73 17.85
N LEU A 117 -2.52 6.69 17.12
CA LEU A 117 -2.06 6.82 15.74
C LEU A 117 -3.19 7.28 14.80
N LEU A 118 -4.40 6.74 14.95
CA LEU A 118 -5.56 7.14 14.16
C LEU A 118 -5.92 8.61 14.39
N VAL A 119 -5.94 9.05 15.65
CA VAL A 119 -6.18 10.47 16.01
C VAL A 119 -5.13 11.37 15.34
N ARG A 120 -3.84 11.04 15.47
CA ARG A 120 -2.76 11.83 14.84
C ARG A 120 -2.90 11.88 13.32
N MET A 121 -3.28 10.78 12.68
CA MET A 121 -3.47 10.72 11.24
C MET A 121 -4.58 11.67 10.78
N VAL A 122 -5.72 11.70 11.49
CA VAL A 122 -6.81 12.64 11.20
C VAL A 122 -6.37 14.09 11.43
N GLU A 123 -5.67 14.38 12.53
CA GLU A 123 -5.16 15.73 12.84
C GLU A 123 -4.19 16.24 11.78
N LEU A 124 -3.22 15.42 11.36
CA LEU A 124 -2.26 15.79 10.32
C LEU A 124 -2.95 16.03 8.98
N SER A 125 -3.90 15.16 8.63
CA SER A 125 -4.61 15.27 7.36
C SER A 125 -5.50 16.52 7.32
N LYS A 126 -6.09 16.91 8.45
CA LYS A 126 -6.82 18.17 8.59
C LYS A 126 -5.90 19.38 8.38
N ARG A 127 -4.72 19.41 9.04
CA ARG A 127 -3.75 20.51 8.87
C ARG A 127 -3.32 20.69 7.42
N LEU A 128 -3.05 19.59 6.72
CA LEU A 128 -2.68 19.62 5.30
C LEU A 128 -3.79 20.17 4.40
N MET A 129 -5.06 19.90 4.73
CA MET A 129 -6.19 20.51 4.02
C MET A 129 -6.28 22.01 4.28
N ASP A 130 -6.11 22.44 5.53
CA ASP A 130 -6.18 23.84 5.91
C ASP A 130 -5.06 24.65 5.19
N GLU A 131 -3.83 24.12 5.13
CA GLU A 131 -2.69 24.74 4.43
C GLU A 131 -2.87 24.79 2.90
N SER A 132 -3.60 23.82 2.31
CA SER A 132 -3.89 23.80 0.87
C SER A 132 -4.98 24.80 0.45
N GLY A 133 -5.73 25.36 1.40
CA GLY A 133 -6.84 26.27 1.16
C GLY A 133 -6.46 27.76 1.02
N ASP A 134 -5.25 28.15 1.43
CA ASP A 134 -4.84 29.57 1.56
C ASP A 134 -4.07 30.13 0.34
N GLY A 135 -4.07 29.42 -0.80
CA GLY A 135 -3.31 29.80 -2.00
C GLY A 135 -3.96 30.81 -2.96
N TYR A 136 -5.20 31.24 -2.76
CA TYR A 136 -5.88 32.21 -3.63
C TYR A 136 -6.60 33.27 -2.81
N GLY A 137 -5.87 34.33 -2.44
CA GLY A 137 -6.48 35.45 -1.72
C GLY A 137 -5.52 36.54 -1.26
N ARG A 138 -4.56 36.98 -2.09
CA ARG A 138 -3.99 38.33 -2.03
C ARG A 138 -3.52 38.77 -3.40
#